data_AF-A0A6G3D7D6-F1
#
_entry.id   AF-A0A6G3D7D6-F1
#
_cell.length_a   1.000
_cell.length_b   1.000
_cell.length_c   1.000
_cell.angle_alpha   90.00
_cell.angle_beta   90.00
_cell.angle_gamma   90.00
#
_symmetry.space_group_name_H-M   'P 1'
#
loop_
_entity.id
_entity.type
_entity.pdbx_description
1 polymer ?
#
loop_
_entity_poly.entity_id
_entity_poly.type
_entity_poly.pdbx_seq_one_letter_code
_entity_poly.pdbx_strand_id
1 'polypeptide(L)'
;GLGAAPHWQVVVARVEWEDGDEQTGRVAQTLLEEMLVDPHATGPEQSDRIAVAHTGEEAVALVPLPAVSSEHDGSEAGVLAETLLGSVREPLSAGLDGDGRVTLGVSAAVHSAEGLRGALEEARHA
;
A
#
# COMPACT_ATOMS: atom_id res chain seq x y z
N GLY A 1 17.33 -0.56 -25.94
CA GLY A 1 17.62 -1.35 -24.73
C GLY A 1 16.42 -1.24 -23.84
N LEU A 2 15.83 -2.37 -23.44
CA LEU A 2 14.75 -2.45 -22.44
C LEU A 2 15.39 -2.22 -21.06
N GLY A 3 15.86 -0.99 -20.83
CA GLY A 3 16.47 -0.59 -19.56
C GLY A 3 15.41 -0.02 -18.64
N ALA A 4 15.27 -0.62 -17.46
CA ALA A 4 14.76 0.03 -16.25
C ALA A 4 13.37 0.68 -16.32
N ALA A 5 12.35 0.00 -16.89
CA ALA A 5 10.98 0.44 -16.65
C ALA A 5 10.67 0.32 -15.14
N PRO A 6 10.16 1.37 -14.48
CA PRO A 6 9.79 1.29 -13.08
C PRO A 6 8.70 0.23 -12.90
N HIS A 7 8.87 -0.63 -11.90
CA HIS A 7 7.82 -1.54 -11.47
C HIS A 7 6.91 -0.81 -10.48
N TRP A 8 5.68 -1.28 -10.35
CA TRP A 8 4.66 -0.70 -9.50
C TRP A 8 3.96 -1.78 -8.71
N GLN A 9 3.58 -1.47 -7.48
CA GLN A 9 2.61 -2.23 -6.70
C GLN A 9 1.41 -1.36 -6.37
N VAL A 10 0.27 -2.01 -6.17
CA VAL A 10 -0.95 -1.38 -5.66
C VAL A 10 -1.19 -1.90 -4.25
N VAL A 11 -1.43 -0.99 -3.31
CA VAL A 11 -1.89 -1.31 -1.96
C VAL A 11 -3.28 -0.70 -1.79
N VAL A 12 -4.23 -1.51 -1.33
CA VAL A 12 -5.59 -1.07 -1.00
C VAL A 12 -5.80 -1.19 0.49
N ALA A 13 -6.33 -0.13 1.10
CA ALA A 13 -6.70 -0.10 2.50
C ALA A 13 -8.19 0.24 2.64
N ARG A 14 -8.87 -0.42 3.58
CA ARG A 14 -10.24 -0.12 3.96
C ARG A 14 -10.35 -0.09 5.48
N VAL A 15 -11.13 0.87 5.98
CA VAL A 15 -11.41 1.01 7.40
C VAL A 15 -12.90 0.85 7.62
N GLU A 16 -13.27 -0.03 8.54
CA GLU A 16 -14.64 -0.34 8.90
C GLU A 16 -14.82 -0.01 10.39
N TRP A 17 -15.91 0.67 10.73
CA TRP A 17 -16.31 1.00 12.10
C TRP A 17 -17.80 0.73 12.26
N GLU A 18 -18.23 0.36 13.47
CA GLU A 18 -19.65 0.06 13.74
C GLU A 18 -20.60 1.23 13.44
N ASP A 19 -20.13 2.48 13.60
CA ASP A 19 -20.90 3.71 13.36
C ASP A 19 -20.73 4.31 11.94
N GLY A 20 -20.14 3.54 11.01
CA GLY A 20 -20.05 3.80 9.55
C GLY A 20 -20.32 5.22 9.05
N ASP A 21 -19.24 5.99 8.85
CA ASP A 21 -19.30 7.37 8.38
C ASP A 21 -18.67 7.54 6.97
N GLU A 22 -19.14 8.55 6.23
CA GLU A 22 -18.64 8.98 4.92
C GLU A 22 -17.15 9.37 4.94
N GLN A 23 -16.53 9.61 6.10
CA GLN A 23 -15.09 9.92 6.20
C GLN A 23 -14.17 8.68 6.22
N THR A 24 -14.70 7.46 6.24
CA THR A 24 -13.91 6.20 6.27
C THR A 24 -12.84 6.13 5.18
N GLY A 25 -13.13 6.55 3.95
CA GLY A 25 -12.14 6.58 2.87
C GLY A 25 -11.00 7.56 3.10
N ARG A 26 -11.28 8.75 3.67
CA ARG A 26 -10.24 9.72 4.02
C ARG A 26 -9.37 9.22 5.17
N VAL A 27 -9.98 8.59 6.19
CA VAL A 27 -9.26 7.95 7.29
C VAL A 27 -8.37 6.83 6.75
N ALA A 28 -8.88 5.99 5.85
CA ALA A 28 -8.10 4.96 5.17
C ALA A 28 -6.91 5.56 4.41
N GLN A 29 -7.09 6.70 3.73
CA GLN A 29 -5.99 7.37 3.02
C GLN A 29 -4.92 7.86 3.99
N THR A 30 -5.29 8.59 5.04
CA THR A 30 -4.32 9.10 6.01
C THR A 30 -3.57 7.95 6.70
N LEU A 31 -4.26 6.89 7.09
CA LEU A 31 -3.60 5.72 7.66
C LEU A 31 -2.65 5.07 6.65
N LEU A 32 -3.07 4.89 5.40
CA LEU A 32 -2.23 4.28 4.37
C LEU A 32 -0.99 5.13 4.05
N GLU A 33 -1.12 6.45 4.03
CA GLU A 33 0.00 7.38 3.89
C GLU A 33 1.01 7.19 5.02
N GLU A 34 0.56 7.22 6.28
CA GLU A 34 1.44 7.03 7.45
C GLU A 34 2.10 5.64 7.47
N MET A 35 1.35 4.59 7.10
CA MET A 35 1.85 3.21 7.07
C MET A 35 2.93 2.97 6.01
N LEU A 36 2.91 3.73 4.92
CA LEU A 36 3.87 3.60 3.81
C LEU A 36 5.09 4.50 3.96
N VAL A 37 5.15 5.34 4.99
CA VAL A 37 6.36 6.09 5.34
C VAL A 37 7.41 5.10 5.84
N ASP A 38 8.48 4.91 5.08
CA ASP A 38 9.67 4.19 5.56
C ASP A 38 10.57 5.14 6.38
N PRO A 39 10.70 4.96 7.70
CA PRO A 39 11.56 5.80 8.54
C PRO A 39 13.06 5.59 8.28
N HIS A 40 13.45 4.52 7.57
CA HIS A 40 14.83 4.21 7.22
C HIS A 40 15.22 4.69 5.81
N ALA A 41 14.25 5.16 5.01
CA ALA A 41 14.51 5.77 3.73
C ALA A 41 15.37 7.03 3.91
N THR A 42 16.65 6.92 3.56
CA THR A 42 17.64 7.99 3.73
C THR A 42 17.67 8.84 2.46
N GLY A 43 16.55 9.51 2.17
CA GLY A 43 16.41 10.41 1.04
C GLY A 43 14.95 10.80 0.81
N PRO A 44 14.67 12.02 0.32
CA PRO A 44 13.30 12.46 0.05
C PRO A 44 12.62 11.64 -1.05
N GLU A 45 13.33 10.78 -1.81
CA GLU A 45 12.79 10.32 -3.08
C GLU A 45 11.82 9.14 -3.03
N GLN A 46 11.82 8.25 -2.02
CA GLN A 46 10.99 7.03 -2.12
C GLN A 46 9.54 7.25 -1.67
N SER A 47 9.33 7.77 -0.47
CA SER A 47 8.00 8.05 0.07
C SER A 47 7.30 9.18 -0.72
N ASP A 48 8.03 10.21 -1.17
CA ASP A 48 7.46 11.32 -1.96
C ASP A 48 6.93 10.87 -3.35
N ARG A 49 7.32 9.67 -3.82
CA ARG A 49 6.84 9.12 -5.10
C ARG A 49 5.62 8.21 -4.93
N ILE A 50 5.20 7.90 -3.71
CA ILE A 50 3.98 7.13 -3.45
C ILE A 50 2.78 8.06 -3.65
N ALA A 51 1.88 7.70 -4.55
CA ALA A 51 0.64 8.42 -4.75
C ALA A 51 -0.50 7.70 -4.05
N VAL A 52 -1.18 8.36 -3.11
CA VAL A 52 -2.34 7.81 -2.39
C VAL A 52 -3.58 8.64 -2.69
N ALA A 53 -4.69 7.97 -2.95
CA ALA A 53 -6.00 8.59 -3.10
C ALA A 53 -7.09 7.66 -2.58
N HIS A 54 -8.20 8.22 -2.08
CA HIS A 54 -9.38 7.43 -1.72
C HIS A 54 -10.49 7.48 -2.77
N THR A 55 -11.24 6.39 -2.87
CA THR A 55 -12.46 6.28 -3.67
C THR A 55 -13.53 5.56 -2.88
N GLY A 56 -14.66 6.23 -2.64
CA GLY A 56 -15.63 5.76 -1.66
C GLY A 56 -14.97 5.62 -0.28
N GLU A 57 -14.95 4.39 0.21
CA GLU A 57 -14.50 3.97 1.54
C GLU A 57 -13.12 3.28 1.55
N GLU A 58 -12.51 3.08 0.38
CA GLU A 58 -11.16 2.52 0.26
C GLU A 58 -10.13 3.59 -0.12
N ALA A 59 -8.91 3.39 0.34
CA ALA A 59 -7.73 4.12 -0.12
C ALA A 59 -6.86 3.22 -0.99
N VAL A 60 -6.29 3.81 -2.04
CA VAL A 60 -5.44 3.13 -3.02
C VAL A 60 -4.11 3.87 -3.08
N ALA A 61 -3.02 3.15 -2.84
CA ALA A 61 -1.67 3.64 -3.02
C ALA A 61 -1.02 2.99 -4.25
N LEU A 62 -0.41 3.82 -5.09
CA LEU A 62 0.48 3.39 -6.16
C LEU A 62 1.93 3.53 -5.66
N VAL A 63 2.57 2.39 -5.43
CA VAL A 63 3.92 2.31 -4.84
C VAL A 63 4.94 2.05 -5.95
N PRO A 64 5.86 2.99 -6.23
CA PRO A 64 6.95 2.77 -7.17
C PRO A 64 7.99 1.84 -6.57
N LEU A 65 8.33 0.80 -7.30
CA LEU A 65 9.41 -0.11 -6.95
C LEU A 65 10.69 0.25 -7.71
N PRO A 66 11.87 0.08 -7.10
CA PRO A 66 13.11 0.23 -7.83
C PRO A 66 13.14 -0.71 -9.04
N ALA A 67 13.61 -0.19 -10.18
CA ALA A 67 13.85 -1.01 -11.35
C ALA A 67 15.01 -1.97 -11.05
N VAL A 68 14.69 -3.18 -10.61
CA VAL A 68 15.71 -4.17 -10.24
C VAL A 68 16.54 -4.51 -11.48
N SER A 69 17.85 -4.26 -11.40
CA SER A 69 18.82 -4.93 -12.27
C SER A 69 18.86 -6.38 -11.79
N SER A 70 18.83 -7.35 -12.71
CA SER A 70 18.48 -8.76 -12.52
C SER A 70 19.32 -9.62 -11.53
N GLU A 71 19.91 -9.06 -10.48
CA GLU A 71 20.83 -9.74 -9.55
C GLU A 71 20.38 -9.74 -8.08
N HIS A 72 19.25 -9.13 -7.73
CA HIS A 72 18.61 -9.32 -6.42
C HIS A 72 17.22 -9.93 -6.61
N ASP A 73 16.91 -10.94 -5.80
CA ASP A 73 15.62 -11.62 -5.76
C ASP A 73 14.53 -10.55 -5.58
N GLY A 74 13.67 -10.38 -6.60
CA GLY A 74 12.70 -9.27 -6.68
C GLY A 74 11.63 -9.25 -5.58
N SER A 75 11.72 -10.17 -4.62
CA SER A 75 10.82 -10.32 -3.49
C SER A 75 11.13 -9.34 -2.33
N GLU A 76 12.31 -8.71 -2.29
CA GLU A 76 12.68 -7.77 -1.21
C GLU A 76 12.43 -6.29 -1.55
N ALA A 77 12.15 -5.97 -2.81
CA ALA A 77 12.06 -4.59 -3.27
C ALA A 77 10.68 -3.94 -3.06
N GLY A 78 9.66 -4.72 -2.71
CA GLY A 78 8.26 -4.32 -2.65
C GLY A 78 7.63 -4.35 -1.26
N VAL A 79 6.41 -3.80 -1.15
CA VAL A 79 5.64 -3.88 0.09
C VAL A 79 5.23 -5.33 0.32
N LEU A 80 5.59 -5.86 1.49
CA LEU A 80 5.19 -7.18 1.94
C LEU A 80 4.04 -7.04 2.94
N ALA A 81 2.88 -7.62 2.61
CA ALA A 81 1.67 -7.50 3.43
C ALA A 81 1.90 -7.96 4.88
N GLU A 82 2.60 -9.08 5.07
CA GLU A 82 2.90 -9.61 6.41
C GLU A 82 3.85 -8.71 7.22
N THR A 83 4.84 -8.10 6.56
CA THR A 83 5.77 -7.17 7.22
C THR A 83 5.03 -5.89 7.64
N LEU A 84 4.20 -5.34 6.74
CA LEU A 84 3.38 -4.17 7.01
C LEU A 84 2.37 -4.44 8.12
N LEU A 85 1.69 -5.59 8.08
CA LEU A 85 0.78 -6.00 9.13
C LEU A 85 1.50 -6.21 10.46
N GLY A 86 2.70 -6.80 10.44
CA GLY A 86 3.53 -7.00 11.62
C GLY A 86 3.90 -5.69 12.33
N SER A 87 4.18 -4.62 11.59
CA SER A 87 4.58 -3.33 12.18
C SER A 87 3.41 -2.55 12.78
N VAL A 88 2.20 -2.70 12.25
CA VAL A 88 1.02 -1.89 12.62
C VAL A 88 0.01 -2.61 13.49
N ARG A 89 0.08 -3.95 13.59
CA ARG A 89 -0.92 -4.77 14.29
C ARG A 89 -1.15 -4.33 15.73
N GLU A 90 -0.10 -4.18 16.53
CA GLU A 90 -0.23 -3.84 17.95
C GLU A 90 -0.76 -2.40 18.14
N PRO A 91 -0.18 -1.35 17.50
CA PRO A 91 -0.72 0.01 17.56
C PRO A 91 -2.19 0.12 17.12
N LEU A 92 -2.56 -0.51 16.00
CA LEU A 92 -3.95 -0.47 15.51
C LEU A 92 -4.89 -1.25 16.42
N SER A 93 -4.49 -2.42 16.93
CA SER A 93 -5.36 -3.16 17.87
C SER A 93 -5.62 -2.35 19.14
N ALA A 94 -4.62 -1.63 19.65
CA ALA A 94 -4.77 -0.76 20.81
C ALA A 94 -5.62 0.48 20.51
N GLY A 95 -5.51 1.06 19.31
CA GLY A 95 -6.25 2.27 18.93
C GLY A 95 -7.69 2.02 18.49
N LEU A 96 -7.97 0.87 17.87
CA LEU A 96 -9.32 0.49 17.41
C LEU A 96 -10.19 -0.05 18.57
N ASP A 97 -9.58 -0.53 19.65
CA ASP A 97 -10.23 -1.11 20.85
C ASP A 97 -11.33 -2.15 20.58
N GLY A 98 -11.31 -2.77 19.38
CA GLY A 98 -12.30 -3.76 18.94
C GLY A 98 -13.50 -3.19 18.17
N ASP A 99 -13.69 -1.89 18.14
CA ASP A 99 -14.84 -1.21 17.50
C ASP A 99 -14.62 -0.96 16.00
N GLY A 100 -13.42 -1.24 15.51
CA GLY A 100 -13.02 -1.04 14.13
C GLY A 100 -12.15 -2.15 13.57
N ARG A 101 -12.14 -2.25 12.24
CA ARG A 101 -11.34 -3.18 11.46
C ARG A 101 -10.63 -2.42 10.35
N VAL A 102 -9.35 -2.73 10.16
CA VAL A 102 -8.58 -2.32 8.99
C VAL A 102 -8.28 -3.55 8.14
N THR A 103 -8.56 -3.45 6.85
CA THR A 103 -8.23 -4.46 5.84
C THR A 103 -7.21 -3.88 4.87
N LEU A 104 -6.17 -4.65 4.57
CA LEU A 104 -5.08 -4.28 3.66
C LEU A 104 -4.87 -5.39 2.65
N GLY A 105 -4.84 -5.02 1.38
CA GLY A 105 -4.47 -5.92 0.29
C GLY A 105 -3.34 -5.34 -0.54
N VAL A 106 -2.41 -6.20 -0.96
CA VAL A 106 -1.20 -5.82 -1.67
C VAL A 106 -1.08 -6.66 -2.93
N SER A 107 -0.91 -6.00 -4.08
CA SER A 107 -0.72 -6.68 -5.35
C SER A 107 0.70 -7.19 -5.53
N ALA A 108 0.87 -8.12 -6.46
CA ALA A 108 2.13 -8.39 -7.12
C ALA A 108 2.66 -7.15 -7.86
N ALA A 109 3.96 -7.12 -8.12
CA ALA A 109 4.60 -6.07 -8.89
C ALA A 109 4.22 -6.17 -10.37
N VAL A 110 3.90 -5.03 -10.98
CA VAL A 110 3.63 -4.89 -12.43
C VAL A 110 4.58 -3.89 -13.08
N HIS A 111 4.97 -4.20 -14.31
CA HIS A 111 5.95 -3.42 -15.10
C HIS A 111 5.33 -2.48 -16.16
N SER A 112 4.01 -2.41 -16.26
CA SER A 112 3.33 -1.59 -17.27
C SER A 112 2.02 -1.00 -16.75
N ALA A 113 1.58 0.10 -17.39
CA ALA A 113 0.34 0.78 -17.02
C ALA A 113 -0.90 -0.09 -17.25
N GLU A 114 -0.90 -0.93 -18.28
CA GLU A 114 -1.99 -1.87 -18.58
C GLU A 114 -2.17 -2.91 -17.47
N GLY A 115 -1.08 -3.29 -16.79
CA GLY A 115 -1.11 -4.22 -15.66
C GLY A 115 -1.72 -3.63 -14.38
N LEU A 116 -1.78 -2.31 -14.23
CA LEU A 116 -2.23 -1.65 -13.00
C LEU A 116 -3.69 -1.97 -12.65
N ARG A 117 -4.55 -2.13 -13.65
CA ARG A 117 -5.95 -2.51 -13.39
C ARG A 117 -6.03 -3.91 -12.78
N GLY A 118 -5.28 -4.87 -13.31
CA GLY A 118 -5.23 -6.22 -12.75
C GLY A 118 -4.67 -6.23 -11.33
N ALA A 119 -3.61 -5.45 -11.09
CA ALA A 119 -3.02 -5.27 -9.77
C ALA A 119 -4.01 -4.67 -8.75
N LEU A 120 -4.81 -3.69 -9.16
CA LEU A 120 -5.85 -3.11 -8.30
C LEU A 120 -6.93 -4.13 -7.92
N GLU A 121 -7.44 -4.89 -8.88
CA GLU A 121 -8.43 -5.93 -8.60
C GLU A 121 -7.84 -7.03 -7.70
N GLU A 122 -6.59 -7.43 -7.94
CA GLU A 122 -5.89 -8.38 -7.09
C GLU A 122 -5.76 -7.87 -5.65
N ALA A 123 -5.30 -6.62 -5.46
CA ALA A 123 -5.17 -6.01 -4.13
C ALA A 123 -6.52 -5.91 -3.40
N ARG A 124 -7.64 -5.67 -4.11
CA ARG A 124 -8.98 -5.66 -3.48
C ARG A 124 -9.46 -7.03 -3.01
N HIS A 125 -8.92 -8.10 -3.58
CA HIS A 125 -9.33 -9.48 -3.30
C HIS A 125 -8.36 -10.26 -2.41
N ALA A 126 -7.23 -9.64 -2.03
CA ALA A 126 -6.18 -10.24 -1.22
C ALA A 126 -6.58 -10.43 0.26
#